data_AF-E8KHU7-F1
#
_entry.id   AF-E8KHU7-F1
#
_cell.length_a   1.000
_cell.length_b   1.000
_cell.length_c   1.000
_cell.angle_alpha   90.00
_cell.angle_beta   90.00
_cell.angle_gamma   90.00
#
_symmetry.space_group_name_H-M   'P 1'
#
loop_
_entity.id
_entity.type
_entity.pdbx_description
1 polymer ?
#
loop_
_entity_poly.entity_id
_entity_poly.type
_entity_poly.pdbx_seq_one_letter_code
_entity_poly.pdbx_strand_id
1 'polypeptide(L)'
;MQTFSSEKKNNLECKKMRKQIMTTYNYSEQDSSFIEQLSGGYCKDPFPYLGSHFENGHCVIRIYLPEADAVKIVDEKGRCLSDTLKIDDCGVFVAVLDCSDPHFYYRLRVTYPLGEIDIEDPCRFKSSLFELDNWLLSEGTHLRPYEKLGAHFEIQENIAGVRFSVWAPNAKRVSVVGDFNY
;
A
#
# COMPACT_ATOMS: atom_id res chain seq x y z
N MET A 1 1.48 41.36 -3.27
CA MET A 1 2.24 40.99 -4.48
C MET A 1 3.30 39.92 -4.12
N GLN A 2 2.92 38.73 -3.64
CA GLN A 2 3.89 37.70 -3.21
C GLN A 2 3.42 36.23 -3.38
N THR A 3 2.34 35.95 -4.11
CA THR A 3 1.80 34.57 -4.23
C THR A 3 2.30 33.79 -5.46
N PHE A 4 2.72 34.46 -6.54
CA PHE A 4 3.09 33.78 -7.81
C PHE A 4 4.48 33.12 -7.86
N SER A 5 5.35 33.35 -6.86
CA SER A 5 6.73 32.82 -6.85
C SER A 5 6.86 31.45 -6.19
N SER A 6 5.93 31.08 -5.28
CA SER A 6 5.91 29.79 -4.60
C SER A 6 5.37 28.67 -5.51
N GLU A 7 4.28 28.92 -6.25
CA GLU A 7 3.68 27.93 -7.16
C GLU A 7 4.63 27.51 -8.29
N LYS A 8 5.42 28.43 -8.85
CA LYS A 8 6.37 28.12 -9.93
C LYS A 8 7.56 27.30 -9.47
N LYS A 9 7.99 27.43 -8.20
CA LYS A 9 9.08 26.60 -7.63
C LYS A 9 8.60 25.18 -7.39
N ASN A 10 7.42 25.00 -6.79
CA ASN A 10 6.81 23.69 -6.57
C ASN A 10 6.59 22.93 -7.89
N ASN A 11 6.15 23.62 -8.96
CA ASN A 11 5.88 22.98 -10.25
C ASN A 11 7.15 22.49 -10.99
N LEU A 12 8.30 23.15 -10.75
CA LEU A 12 9.59 22.74 -11.33
C LEU A 12 10.23 21.59 -10.54
N GLU A 13 10.02 21.56 -9.22
CA GLU A 13 10.47 20.50 -8.31
C GLU A 13 9.66 19.21 -8.53
N CYS A 14 8.33 19.28 -8.60
CA CYS A 14 7.47 18.16 -8.98
C CYS A 14 7.79 17.60 -10.38
N LYS A 15 8.17 18.45 -11.36
CA LYS A 15 8.61 17.99 -12.69
C LYS A 15 9.97 17.29 -12.67
N LYS A 16 10.91 17.73 -11.82
CA LYS A 16 12.19 17.05 -11.61
C LYS A 16 12.02 15.73 -10.87
N MET A 17 11.21 15.69 -9.82
CA MET A 17 10.86 14.45 -9.08
C MET A 17 10.13 13.46 -9.97
N ARG A 18 9.15 13.90 -10.78
CA ARG A 18 8.50 13.07 -11.81
C ARG A 18 9.50 12.48 -12.79
N LYS A 19 10.44 13.29 -13.28
CA LYS A 19 11.47 12.84 -14.22
C LYS A 19 12.42 11.84 -13.56
N GLN A 20 12.78 12.03 -12.29
CA GLN A 20 13.66 11.13 -11.54
C GLN A 20 12.96 9.81 -11.19
N ILE A 21 11.72 9.84 -10.70
CA ILE A 21 10.89 8.65 -10.46
C ILE A 21 10.64 7.88 -11.76
N MET A 22 10.33 8.55 -12.89
CA MET A 22 10.21 7.88 -14.20
C MET A 22 11.54 7.41 -14.80
N THR A 23 12.69 7.91 -14.31
CA THR A 23 14.00 7.41 -14.75
C THR A 23 14.41 6.19 -13.93
N THR A 24 13.98 6.10 -12.67
CA THR A 24 14.29 5.00 -11.75
C THR A 24 13.26 3.86 -11.78
N TYR A 25 12.00 4.19 -12.09
CA TYR A 25 10.90 3.23 -12.20
C TYR A 25 10.44 3.11 -13.66
N ASN A 26 10.85 2.04 -14.32
CA ASN A 26 10.35 1.71 -15.65
C ASN A 26 9.03 0.96 -15.52
N TYR A 27 7.96 1.62 -15.92
CA TYR A 27 6.64 0.99 -16.10
C TYR A 27 6.75 -0.12 -17.15
N SER A 28 6.66 -1.37 -16.71
CA SER A 28 6.77 -2.55 -17.55
C SER A 28 5.40 -3.03 -18.04
N GLU A 29 5.36 -3.84 -19.11
CA GLU A 29 4.12 -4.52 -19.51
C GLU A 29 3.58 -5.45 -18.42
N GLN A 30 4.46 -5.96 -17.54
CA GLN A 30 4.05 -6.78 -16.40
C GLN A 30 3.31 -5.96 -15.34
N ASP A 31 3.73 -4.72 -15.08
CA ASP A 31 3.00 -3.78 -14.22
C ASP A 31 1.59 -3.54 -14.76
N SER A 32 1.47 -3.31 -16.08
CA SER A 32 0.18 -3.03 -16.73
C SER A 32 -0.81 -4.16 -16.54
N SER A 33 -0.37 -5.41 -16.75
CA SER A 33 -1.20 -6.58 -16.55
C SER A 33 -1.61 -6.74 -15.08
N PHE A 34 -0.69 -6.51 -14.14
CA PHE A 34 -0.96 -6.64 -12.71
C PHE A 34 -1.98 -5.62 -12.21
N ILE A 35 -1.82 -4.36 -12.66
CA ILE A 35 -2.73 -3.26 -12.42
C ILE A 35 -4.13 -3.58 -12.95
N GLU A 36 -4.23 -4.16 -14.14
CA GLU A 36 -5.51 -4.61 -14.71
C GLU A 36 -6.17 -5.67 -13.83
N GLN A 37 -5.41 -6.61 -13.25
CA GLN A 37 -5.96 -7.60 -12.33
C GLN A 37 -6.43 -7.00 -11.02
N LEU A 38 -5.70 -6.00 -10.51
CA LEU A 38 -6.04 -5.27 -9.29
C LEU A 38 -7.35 -4.50 -9.48
N SER A 39 -7.43 -3.68 -10.53
CA SER A 39 -8.59 -2.86 -10.87
C SER A 39 -9.80 -3.69 -11.28
N GLY A 40 -9.57 -4.77 -12.03
CA GLY A 40 -10.62 -5.67 -12.51
C GLY A 40 -11.16 -6.65 -11.46
N GLY A 41 -10.61 -6.67 -10.24
CA GLY A 41 -11.18 -7.51 -9.19
C GLY A 41 -10.69 -8.97 -9.16
N TYR A 42 -9.69 -9.34 -9.96
CA TYR A 42 -9.29 -10.75 -10.14
C TYR A 42 -7.84 -11.07 -9.79
N CYS A 43 -7.10 -10.11 -9.22
CA CYS A 43 -5.81 -10.35 -8.60
C CYS A 43 -5.96 -11.32 -7.41
N LYS A 44 -5.24 -12.45 -7.46
CA LYS A 44 -5.29 -13.50 -6.43
C LYS A 44 -4.52 -13.11 -5.16
N ASP A 45 -3.34 -12.50 -5.33
CA ASP A 45 -2.49 -12.06 -4.23
C ASP A 45 -1.83 -10.71 -4.60
N PRO A 46 -2.28 -9.59 -4.01
CA PRO A 46 -1.77 -8.27 -4.33
C PRO A 46 -0.47 -7.94 -3.59
N PHE A 47 -0.15 -8.62 -2.48
CA PHE A 47 0.97 -8.26 -1.59
C PHE A 47 2.38 -8.46 -2.19
N PRO A 48 2.63 -9.41 -3.11
CA PRO A 48 3.90 -9.49 -3.80
C PRO A 48 4.22 -8.25 -4.65
N TYR A 49 3.20 -7.46 -4.99
CA TYR A 49 3.34 -6.25 -5.78
C TYR A 49 3.17 -4.98 -4.94
N LEU A 50 2.13 -4.93 -4.10
CA LEU A 50 1.84 -3.79 -3.22
C LEU A 50 2.76 -3.77 -1.99
N GLY A 51 2.85 -2.60 -1.36
CA GLY A 51 3.68 -2.37 -0.19
C GLY A 51 5.12 -1.97 -0.55
N SER A 52 6.02 -2.19 0.40
CA SER A 52 7.42 -1.76 0.33
C SER A 52 8.31 -2.88 -0.21
N HIS A 53 9.02 -2.60 -1.30
CA HIS A 53 9.92 -3.53 -2.00
C HIS A 53 11.29 -2.89 -2.20
N PHE A 54 12.35 -3.70 -2.21
CA PHE A 54 13.70 -3.22 -2.48
C PHE A 54 14.15 -3.65 -3.88
N GLU A 55 14.29 -2.68 -4.78
CA GLU A 55 14.54 -2.92 -6.21
C GLU A 55 15.60 -1.93 -6.72
N ASN A 56 16.60 -2.43 -7.46
CA ASN A 56 17.66 -1.62 -8.06
C ASN A 56 18.41 -0.68 -7.07
N GLY A 57 18.48 -1.06 -5.80
CA GLY A 57 19.13 -0.26 -4.74
C GLY A 57 18.25 0.83 -4.14
N HIS A 58 16.98 0.90 -4.53
CA HIS A 58 15.99 1.84 -4.02
C HIS A 58 14.84 1.09 -3.34
N CYS A 59 14.19 1.76 -2.39
CA CYS A 59 12.94 1.30 -1.83
C CYS A 59 11.79 1.82 -2.68
N VAL A 60 11.00 0.91 -3.24
CA VAL A 60 9.84 1.19 -4.07
C VAL A 60 8.60 0.85 -3.25
N ILE A 61 7.75 1.84 -3.02
CA ILE A 61 6.48 1.68 -2.33
C ILE A 61 5.37 1.78 -3.34
N ARG A 62 4.58 0.71 -3.49
CA ARG A 62 3.43 0.63 -4.40
C ARG A 62 2.14 0.60 -3.61
N ILE A 63 1.24 1.53 -3.89
CA ILE A 63 0.00 1.74 -3.15
C ILE A 63 -1.17 1.68 -4.11
N TYR A 64 -2.25 1.02 -3.71
CA TYR A 64 -3.49 0.97 -4.46
C TYR A 64 -4.61 1.65 -3.66
N LEU A 65 -5.01 2.85 -4.10
CA LEU A 65 -6.08 3.67 -3.53
C LEU A 65 -6.91 4.28 -4.67
N PRO A 66 -7.94 3.56 -5.17
CA PRO A 66 -8.70 3.98 -6.36
C PRO A 66 -9.36 5.35 -6.23
N GLU A 67 -9.80 5.72 -5.03
CA GLU A 67 -10.50 6.99 -4.79
C GLU A 67 -9.59 8.17 -4.42
N ALA A 68 -8.28 7.94 -4.30
CA ALA A 68 -7.34 9.00 -3.91
C ALA A 68 -7.00 9.91 -5.10
N ASP A 69 -6.95 11.22 -4.83
CA ASP A 69 -6.45 12.22 -5.78
C ASP A 69 -4.92 12.25 -5.80
N ALA A 70 -4.30 12.14 -4.62
CA ALA A 70 -2.86 12.12 -4.44
C ALA A 70 -2.46 11.39 -3.17
N VAL A 71 -1.24 10.84 -3.16
CA VAL A 71 -0.66 10.18 -1.98
C VAL A 71 0.76 10.71 -1.75
N LYS A 72 1.14 10.89 -0.49
CA LYS A 72 2.52 11.20 -0.08
C LYS A 72 2.97 10.24 1.00
N ILE A 73 4.26 9.93 1.00
CA ILE A 73 4.89 9.15 2.06
C ILE A 73 5.36 10.12 3.14
N VAL A 74 4.91 9.93 4.39
CA VAL A 74 5.27 10.79 5.52
C VAL A 74 5.87 9.98 6.66
N ASP A 75 6.72 10.61 7.48
CA ASP A 75 7.27 9.99 8.69
C ASP A 75 6.29 10.07 9.89
N GLU A 76 6.71 9.52 11.03
CA GLU A 76 5.95 9.59 12.29
C GLU A 76 5.55 11.03 12.67
N LYS A 77 6.42 12.00 12.38
CA LYS A 77 6.22 13.43 12.69
C LYS A 77 5.41 14.15 11.60
N GLY A 78 4.94 13.45 10.58
CA GLY A 78 4.17 14.00 9.46
C GLY A 78 5.01 14.79 8.45
N ARG A 79 6.34 14.66 8.49
CA ARG A 79 7.24 15.25 7.49
C ARG A 79 7.17 14.43 6.21
N CYS A 80 7.04 15.11 5.07
CA CYS A 80 7.04 14.46 3.77
C CYS A 80 8.41 13.84 3.49
N LEU A 81 8.44 12.52 3.29
CA LEU A 81 9.61 11.76 2.89
C LEU A 81 9.72 11.71 1.35
N SER A 82 8.59 11.52 0.67
CA SER A 82 8.54 11.46 -0.79
C SER A 82 7.11 11.70 -1.30
N ASP A 83 6.98 12.38 -2.44
CA ASP A 83 5.71 12.40 -3.19
C ASP A 83 5.57 11.11 -4.01
N THR A 84 4.34 10.66 -4.21
CA THR A 84 4.08 9.53 -5.11
C THR A 84 3.80 10.00 -6.54
N LEU A 85 4.05 9.10 -7.49
CA LEU A 85 3.59 9.23 -8.87
C LEU A 85 2.34 8.35 -9.04
N LYS A 86 1.23 8.97 -9.43
CA LYS A 86 0.06 8.26 -9.94
C LYS A 86 0.42 7.65 -11.30
N ILE A 87 0.45 6.32 -11.38
CA ILE A 87 0.88 5.57 -12.56
C ILE A 87 -0.28 5.40 -13.54
N ASP A 88 -1.50 5.27 -13.03
CA ASP A 88 -2.72 5.10 -13.81
C ASP A 88 -3.92 5.80 -13.17
N ASP A 89 -5.03 5.87 -13.91
CA ASP A 89 -6.30 6.39 -13.39
C ASP A 89 -7.06 5.38 -12.51
N CYS A 90 -6.56 4.15 -12.37
CA CYS A 90 -7.12 3.12 -11.47
C CYS A 90 -6.71 3.33 -10.01
N GLY A 91 -5.84 4.31 -9.72
CA GLY A 91 -5.43 4.69 -8.37
C GLY A 91 -4.21 3.94 -7.86
N VAL A 92 -3.31 3.52 -8.75
CA VAL A 92 -2.00 3.00 -8.36
C VAL A 92 -1.01 4.15 -8.25
N PHE A 93 -0.34 4.21 -7.11
CA PHE A 93 0.66 5.20 -6.76
C PHE A 93 1.99 4.53 -6.47
N VAL A 94 3.08 5.10 -6.96
CA VAL A 94 4.44 4.62 -6.73
C VAL A 94 5.30 5.71 -6.13
N ALA A 95 5.94 5.43 -5.01
CA ALA A 95 7.03 6.24 -4.47
C ALA A 95 8.35 5.48 -4.58
N VAL A 96 9.42 6.22 -4.87
CA VAL A 96 10.79 5.69 -4.84
C VAL A 96 11.55 6.49 -3.78
N LEU A 97 12.21 5.78 -2.87
CA LEU A 97 13.00 6.36 -1.79
C LEU A 97 14.43 5.82 -1.85
N ASP A 98 15.37 6.72 -1.59
CA ASP A 98 16.79 6.38 -1.38
C ASP A 98 17.00 5.90 0.07
N CYS A 99 16.30 4.84 0.47
CA CYS A 99 16.51 4.19 1.77
C CYS A 99 17.04 2.77 1.59
N SER A 100 18.01 2.41 2.42
CA SER A 100 18.66 1.10 2.39
C SER A 100 17.86 0.01 3.11
N ASP A 101 16.85 0.39 3.89
CA ASP A 101 15.99 -0.54 4.62
C ASP A 101 14.54 -0.41 4.10
N PRO A 102 13.93 -1.47 3.54
CA PRO A 102 12.54 -1.46 3.11
C PRO A 102 11.54 -1.58 4.27
N HIS A 103 11.98 -1.85 5.50
CA HIS A 103 11.10 -2.04 6.67
C HIS A 103 11.02 -0.79 7.58
N PHE A 104 11.39 0.38 7.06
CA PHE A 104 11.27 1.62 7.82
C PHE A 104 9.80 1.98 8.08
N TYR A 105 9.56 2.71 9.17
CA TYR A 105 8.22 3.18 9.51
C TYR A 105 7.84 4.41 8.67
N TYR A 106 6.65 4.36 8.07
CA TYR A 106 6.06 5.46 7.31
C TYR A 106 4.53 5.39 7.37
N ARG A 107 3.89 6.51 7.05
CA ARG A 107 2.45 6.62 6.84
C ARG A 107 2.14 7.20 5.47
N LEU A 108 0.90 6.99 5.02
CA LEU A 108 0.37 7.53 3.78
C LEU A 108 -0.44 8.77 4.10
N ARG A 109 -0.02 9.93 3.61
CA ARG A 109 -0.87 11.12 3.57
C ARG A 109 -1.67 11.09 2.28
N VAL A 110 -2.95 10.76 2.39
CA VAL A 110 -3.87 10.59 1.26
C VAL A 110 -4.73 11.84 1.12
N THR A 111 -4.79 12.37 -0.09
CA THR A 111 -5.65 13.48 -0.48
C THR A 111 -6.89 12.93 -1.17
N TYR A 112 -8.06 13.27 -0.64
CA TYR A 112 -9.37 13.04 -1.22
C TYR A 112 -10.03 14.38 -1.56
N PRO A 113 -11.13 14.40 -2.35
CA PRO A 113 -11.81 15.65 -2.72
C PRO A 113 -12.28 16.50 -1.52
N LEU A 114 -12.52 15.87 -0.37
CA LEU A 114 -13.05 16.51 0.84
C LEU A 114 -11.98 16.81 1.91
N GLY A 115 -10.73 16.38 1.72
CA GLY A 115 -9.67 16.64 2.68
C GLY A 115 -8.45 15.72 2.57
N GLU A 116 -7.48 15.95 3.45
CA GLU A 116 -6.29 15.10 3.59
C GLU A 116 -6.37 14.32 4.90
N ILE A 117 -5.97 13.05 4.87
CA ILE A 117 -5.86 12.19 6.05
C ILE A 117 -4.53 11.43 6.04
N ASP A 118 -4.02 11.12 7.23
CA ASP A 118 -2.85 10.25 7.39
C ASP A 118 -3.34 8.86 7.80
N ILE A 119 -3.00 7.83 7.01
CA ILE A 119 -3.35 6.43 7.26
C ILE A 119 -2.10 5.54 7.29
N GLU A 120 -2.22 4.39 7.92
CA GLU A 120 -1.21 3.32 7.86
C GLU A 120 -1.34 2.55 6.54
N ASP A 121 -0.24 2.09 5.96
CA ASP A 121 -0.29 1.18 4.80
C ASP A 121 -0.60 -0.25 5.27
N PRO A 122 -1.76 -0.83 4.93
CA PRO A 122 -2.07 -2.21 5.31
C PRO A 122 -1.10 -3.23 4.70
N CYS A 123 -0.50 -2.93 3.55
CA CYS A 123 0.42 -3.82 2.84
C CYS A 123 1.82 -3.86 3.48
N ARG A 124 2.09 -3.00 4.47
CA ARG A 124 3.36 -3.01 5.23
C ARG A 124 3.43 -4.18 6.23
N PHE A 125 2.27 -4.62 6.72
CA PHE A 125 2.21 -5.64 7.77
C PHE A 125 2.34 -7.05 7.18
N LYS A 126 3.21 -7.87 7.80
CA LYS A 126 3.31 -9.30 7.48
C LYS A 126 2.09 -10.04 8.00
N SER A 127 1.69 -11.09 7.28
CA SER A 127 0.67 -12.02 7.77
C SER A 127 1.05 -12.59 9.13
N SER A 128 0.12 -12.56 10.09
CA SER A 128 0.32 -13.14 11.42
C SER A 128 -0.27 -14.56 11.57
N LEU A 129 -0.77 -15.17 10.48
CA LEU A 129 -1.13 -16.59 10.47
C LEU A 129 0.14 -17.44 10.42
N PHE A 130 0.35 -18.28 11.44
CA PHE A 130 1.51 -19.18 11.50
C PHE A 130 1.31 -20.40 10.59
N GLU A 131 2.40 -20.97 10.09
CA GLU A 131 2.38 -22.15 9.20
C GLU A 131 1.65 -23.34 9.82
N LEU A 132 1.78 -23.53 11.15
CA LEU A 132 1.08 -24.57 11.88
C LEU A 132 -0.45 -24.40 11.84
N ASP A 133 -0.94 -23.16 11.97
CA ASP A 133 -2.37 -22.87 11.89
C ASP A 133 -2.90 -23.24 10.50
N ASN A 134 -2.17 -22.90 9.44
CA ASN A 134 -2.52 -23.27 8.06
C ASN A 134 -2.54 -24.79 7.84
N TRP A 135 -1.57 -25.50 8.41
CA TRP A 135 -1.49 -26.96 8.30
C TRP A 135 -2.68 -27.63 9.00
N LEU A 136 -2.97 -27.26 10.25
CA LEU A 136 -4.10 -27.78 11.02
C LEU A 136 -5.46 -27.46 10.37
N LEU A 137 -5.59 -26.28 9.75
CA LEU A 137 -6.79 -25.90 8.99
C LEU A 137 -6.96 -26.77 7.74
N SER A 138 -5.86 -27.08 7.05
CA SER A 138 -5.88 -27.91 5.84
C SER A 138 -6.19 -29.38 6.15
N GLU A 139 -5.72 -29.89 7.29
CA GLU A 139 -6.02 -31.26 7.76
C GLU A 139 -7.42 -31.37 8.39
N GLY A 140 -8.02 -30.25 8.80
CA GLY A 140 -9.29 -30.22 9.52
C GLY A 140 -9.17 -30.59 11.00
N THR A 141 -7.95 -30.58 11.55
CA THR A 141 -7.62 -30.95 12.93
C THR A 141 -7.45 -29.74 13.85
N HIS A 142 -7.59 -28.52 13.33
CA HIS A 142 -7.54 -27.30 14.13
C HIS A 142 -8.70 -27.28 15.12
N LEU A 143 -8.43 -27.48 16.41
CA LEU A 143 -9.46 -27.56 17.47
C LEU A 143 -10.07 -26.20 17.83
N ARG A 144 -9.32 -25.11 17.63
CA ARG A 144 -9.73 -23.74 18.00
C ARG A 144 -9.58 -22.74 16.85
N PRO A 145 -10.16 -23.02 15.66
CA PRO A 145 -9.92 -22.20 14.47
C PRO A 145 -10.49 -20.79 14.63
N TYR A 146 -11.48 -20.60 15.50
CA TYR A 146 -12.08 -19.30 15.84
C TYR A 146 -11.12 -18.31 16.52
N GLU A 147 -10.01 -18.78 17.10
CA GLU A 147 -8.97 -17.88 17.65
C GLU A 147 -8.09 -17.29 16.55
N LYS A 148 -8.10 -17.90 15.37
CA LYS A 148 -7.24 -17.54 14.24
C LYS A 148 -8.03 -16.94 13.09
N LEU A 149 -9.16 -17.53 12.74
CA LEU A 149 -10.10 -17.04 11.73
C LEU A 149 -11.06 -16.01 12.33
N GLY A 150 -11.64 -15.17 11.49
CA GLY A 150 -12.54 -14.08 11.87
C GLY A 150 -11.83 -12.73 11.93
N ALA A 151 -12.40 -11.81 12.70
CA ALA A 151 -11.88 -10.46 12.93
C ALA A 151 -11.40 -10.36 14.39
N HIS A 152 -10.12 -10.04 14.58
CA HIS A 152 -9.49 -9.96 15.90
C HIS A 152 -8.76 -8.64 16.07
N PHE A 153 -8.97 -7.97 17.21
CA PHE A 153 -8.15 -6.81 17.57
C PHE A 153 -6.73 -7.27 17.86
N GLU A 154 -5.76 -6.64 17.23
CA GLU A 154 -4.35 -7.00 17.35
C GLU A 154 -3.48 -5.74 17.36
N ILE A 155 -2.35 -5.81 18.04
CA ILE A 155 -1.33 -4.76 17.99
C ILE A 155 -0.14 -5.35 17.24
N GLN A 156 0.13 -4.80 16.06
CA GLN A 156 1.28 -5.19 15.24
C GLN A 156 2.19 -3.97 15.08
N GLU A 157 3.47 -4.11 15.40
CA GLU A 157 4.43 -3.00 15.36
C GLU A 157 3.97 -1.75 16.13
N ASN A 158 3.39 -1.96 17.33
CA ASN A 158 2.80 -0.91 18.18
C ASN A 158 1.58 -0.17 17.59
N ILE A 159 1.01 -0.67 16.49
CA ILE A 159 -0.17 -0.11 15.86
C ILE A 159 -1.36 -1.00 16.17
N ALA A 160 -2.36 -0.44 16.84
CA ALA A 160 -3.61 -1.13 17.12
C ALA A 160 -4.46 -1.18 15.85
N GLY A 161 -4.98 -2.36 15.51
CA GLY A 161 -5.81 -2.58 14.34
C GLY A 161 -6.70 -3.82 14.48
N VAL A 162 -7.26 -4.24 13.36
CA VAL A 162 -8.07 -5.46 13.26
C VAL A 162 -7.48 -6.36 12.20
N ARG A 163 -7.13 -7.59 12.60
CA ARG A 163 -6.76 -8.64 11.66
C ARG A 163 -8.00 -9.38 11.19
N PHE A 164 -8.11 -9.53 9.87
CA PHE A 164 -9.13 -10.37 9.24
C PHE A 164 -8.49 -11.65 8.69
N SER A 165 -9.14 -12.79 8.90
CA SER A 165 -8.69 -14.08 8.36
C SER A 165 -9.88 -14.95 8.01
N VAL A 166 -9.93 -15.46 6.78
CA VAL A 166 -11.04 -16.27 6.27
C VAL A 166 -10.52 -17.51 5.58
N TRP A 167 -11.18 -18.65 5.80
CA TRP A 167 -10.92 -19.86 5.04
C TRP A 167 -11.73 -19.84 3.74
N ALA A 168 -11.04 -19.63 2.61
CA ALA A 168 -11.68 -19.50 1.31
C ALA A 168 -10.84 -20.15 0.18
N PRO A 169 -10.54 -21.46 0.23
CA PRO A 169 -9.59 -22.12 -0.67
C PRO A 169 -10.00 -22.11 -2.14
N ASN A 170 -11.31 -21.98 -2.42
CA ASN A 170 -11.87 -21.93 -3.77
C ASN A 170 -12.22 -20.50 -4.22
N ALA A 171 -12.00 -19.49 -3.38
CA ALA A 171 -12.28 -18.11 -3.76
C ALA A 171 -11.24 -17.61 -4.76
N LYS A 172 -11.69 -16.86 -5.77
CA LYS A 172 -10.79 -16.20 -6.72
C LYS A 172 -10.08 -15.00 -6.09
N ARG A 173 -10.77 -14.27 -5.20
CA ARG A 173 -10.29 -13.10 -4.46
C ARG A 173 -11.09 -12.94 -3.18
N VAL A 174 -10.47 -12.30 -2.18
CA VAL A 174 -11.12 -11.80 -0.97
C VAL A 174 -10.76 -10.33 -0.79
N SER A 175 -11.74 -9.52 -0.40
CA SER A 175 -11.55 -8.11 0.00
C SER A 175 -12.30 -7.87 1.30
N VAL A 176 -11.78 -7.01 2.18
CA VAL A 176 -12.54 -6.50 3.32
C VAL A 176 -13.26 -5.23 2.86
N VAL A 177 -14.56 -5.14 3.13
CA VAL A 177 -15.39 -3.97 2.78
C VAL A 177 -16.20 -3.59 4.00
N GLY A 178 -16.26 -2.30 4.29
CA GLY A 178 -16.99 -1.73 5.42
C GLY A 178 -16.90 -0.21 5.40
N ASP A 179 -17.42 0.43 6.44
CA ASP A 179 -17.55 1.90 6.53
C ASP A 179 -16.22 2.68 6.46
N PHE A 180 -15.09 1.97 6.55
CA PHE A 180 -13.73 2.53 6.50
C PHE A 180 -13.10 2.50 5.09
N ASN A 181 -13.76 1.84 4.13
CA ASN A 181 -13.35 1.76 2.73
C ASN A 181 -14.41 2.50 1.90
N TYR A 182 -14.23 3.81 1.73
CA TYR A 182 -14.98 4.64 0.80
C TYR A 182 -14.31 4.54 -0.57
#